data_AF-A0A1I4HNF4-F1
#
_entry.id   AF-A0A1I4HNF4-F1
#
_cell.length_a   1.000
_cell.length_b   1.000
_cell.length_c   1.000
_cell.angle_alpha   90.00
_cell.angle_beta   90.00
_cell.angle_gamma   90.00
#
_symmetry.space_group_name_H-M   'P 1'
#
loop_
_entity.id
_entity.type
_entity.pdbx_description
1 polymer ?
#
loop_
_entity_poly.entity_id
_entity_poly.type
_entity_poly.pdbx_seq_one_letter_code
_entity_poly.pdbx_strand_id
1 'polypeptide(L)'
;MIPAPTHFPNDNSHRVALFLQPTPRDDFDGLEELTANGLQAARKALEDLASLTIQLDRSTAADVTELRQAVEKRRLLNDRFVDAAYALKTQIADMEHPEDCSEIFDRIAQELQQAISLSNRVRDLLAAERDVGWHRGIRD
;
A
#
# COMPACT_ATOMS: atom_id res chain seq x y z
N MET A 1 -54.76 21.10 15.20
CA MET A 1 -55.23 20.62 13.88
C MET A 1 -54.84 21.66 12.86
N ILE A 2 -53.92 21.34 11.95
CA ILE A 2 -53.42 22.24 10.89
C ILE A 2 -53.91 21.65 9.56
N PRO A 3 -54.52 22.44 8.65
CA PRO A 3 -55.16 21.93 7.46
C PRO A 3 -54.13 21.50 6.41
N ALA A 4 -54.47 20.49 5.62
CA ALA A 4 -53.63 20.02 4.52
C ALA A 4 -53.68 21.01 3.33
N PRO A 5 -52.54 21.29 2.66
CA PRO A 5 -52.51 22.20 1.53
C PRO A 5 -53.08 21.53 0.27
N THR A 6 -53.94 22.25 -0.45
CA THR A 6 -54.66 21.80 -1.66
C THR A 6 -54.04 22.31 -2.97
N HIS A 7 -52.74 22.64 -2.99
CA HIS A 7 -52.09 23.13 -4.20
C HIS A 7 -50.71 22.47 -4.41
N PHE A 8 -50.61 21.62 -5.43
CA PHE A 8 -49.35 21.04 -5.91
C PHE A 8 -48.91 21.77 -7.18
N PRO A 9 -47.73 22.41 -7.22
CA PRO A 9 -47.16 22.89 -8.46
C PRO A 9 -46.73 21.69 -9.32
N ASN A 10 -47.06 21.74 -10.61
CA ASN A 10 -46.84 20.66 -11.57
C ASN A 10 -45.41 20.65 -12.14
N ASP A 11 -44.41 21.00 -11.31
CA ASP A 11 -42.99 20.95 -11.66
C ASP A 11 -42.43 19.59 -11.23
N ASN A 12 -42.09 18.76 -12.22
CA ASN A 12 -41.59 17.39 -12.06
C ASN A 12 -40.54 17.26 -10.94
N SER A 13 -40.96 16.71 -9.80
CA SER A 13 -40.10 16.42 -8.63
C SER A 13 -39.49 15.01 -8.69
N HIS A 14 -39.10 14.56 -9.88
CA HIS A 14 -38.35 13.31 -10.01
C HIS A 14 -36.89 13.56 -9.60
N ARG A 15 -36.55 13.26 -8.34
CA ARG A 15 -35.14 13.14 -7.93
C ARG A 15 -34.55 11.88 -8.56
N VAL A 16 -33.75 12.06 -9.60
CA VAL A 16 -32.92 10.99 -10.16
C VAL A 16 -31.70 10.82 -9.26
N ALA A 17 -31.70 9.77 -8.44
CA ALA A 17 -30.50 9.33 -7.73
C ALA A 17 -29.71 8.42 -8.68
N LEU A 18 -28.60 8.94 -9.23
CA LEU A 18 -27.69 8.16 -10.04
C LEU A 18 -26.79 7.34 -9.11
N PHE A 19 -27.11 6.06 -8.92
CA PHE A 19 -26.22 5.11 -8.27
C PHE A 19 -25.18 4.65 -9.29
N LEU A 20 -24.07 5.37 -9.38
CA LEU A 20 -22.88 4.88 -10.06
C LEU A 20 -22.32 3.74 -9.22
N GLN A 21 -22.45 2.50 -9.69
CA GLN A 21 -21.64 1.42 -9.16
C GLN A 21 -20.17 1.83 -9.33
N PRO A 22 -19.31 1.77 -8.30
CA PRO A 22 -17.90 2.00 -8.47
C PRO A 22 -17.42 1.02 -9.54
N THR A 23 -17.12 1.54 -10.73
CA THR A 23 -16.48 0.73 -11.76
C THR A 23 -15.08 0.44 -11.21
N PRO A 24 -14.65 -0.83 -11.15
CA PRO A 24 -13.30 -1.14 -10.70
C PRO A 24 -12.34 -0.33 -11.57
N ARG A 25 -11.59 0.58 -10.93
CA ARG A 25 -10.58 1.39 -11.59
C ARG A 25 -9.49 0.44 -12.07
N ASP A 26 -9.02 0.62 -13.30
CA ASP A 26 -7.98 -0.22 -13.83
C ASP A 26 -6.70 -0.01 -13.01
N ASP A 27 -5.94 -1.08 -12.74
CA ASP A 27 -4.79 -1.01 -11.83
C ASP A 27 -3.72 -0.02 -12.33
N PHE A 28 -3.65 0.18 -13.65
CA PHE A 28 -2.80 1.19 -14.27
C PHE A 28 -3.18 2.62 -13.89
N ASP A 29 -4.48 2.93 -13.82
CA ASP A 29 -4.94 4.24 -13.37
C ASP A 29 -4.63 4.44 -11.88
N GLY A 30 -4.42 3.35 -11.12
CA GLY A 30 -4.14 3.34 -9.69
C GLY A 30 -2.65 3.27 -9.31
N LEU A 31 -1.71 3.36 -10.25
CA LEU A 31 -0.27 3.18 -9.96
C LEU A 31 0.24 4.09 -8.83
N GLU A 32 -0.12 5.36 -8.86
CA GLU A 32 0.27 6.32 -7.82
C GLU A 32 -0.25 5.90 -6.44
N GLU A 33 -1.50 5.45 -6.36
CA GLU A 33 -2.12 4.98 -5.14
C GLU A 33 -1.47 3.68 -4.63
N LEU A 34 -1.20 2.72 -5.53
CA LEU A 34 -0.47 1.49 -5.19
C LEU A 34 0.91 1.82 -4.62
N THR A 35 1.62 2.79 -5.23
CA THR A 35 2.94 3.20 -4.72
C THR A 35 2.85 3.90 -3.36
N ALA A 36 1.87 4.78 -3.17
CA ALA A 36 1.64 5.46 -1.90
C ALA A 36 1.29 4.48 -0.78
N ASN A 37 0.41 3.52 -1.07
CA ASN A 37 0.00 2.48 -0.14
C ASN A 37 1.18 1.57 0.24
N GLY A 38 2.04 1.22 -0.71
CA GLY A 38 3.25 0.43 -0.44
C GLY A 38 4.24 1.15 0.46
N LEU A 39 4.45 2.45 0.23
CA LEU A 39 5.29 3.29 1.08
C LEU A 39 4.68 3.50 2.47
N GLN A 40 3.36 3.61 2.57
CA GLN A 40 2.66 3.72 3.85
C GLN A 40 2.81 2.44 4.67
N ALA A 41 2.65 1.27 4.06
CA ALA A 41 2.81 -0.02 4.73
C ALA A 41 4.24 -0.17 5.29
N ALA A 42 5.26 0.12 4.48
CA ALA A 42 6.65 0.09 4.97
C ALA A 42 6.92 1.10 6.09
N ARG A 43 6.29 2.29 6.05
CA ARG A 43 6.41 3.27 7.12
C ARG A 43 5.81 2.76 8.44
N LYS A 44 4.61 2.17 8.40
CA LYS A 44 3.97 1.59 9.58
C LYS A 44 4.82 0.48 10.19
N ALA A 45 5.37 -0.42 9.36
CA ALA A 45 6.28 -1.47 9.83
C ALA A 45 7.50 -0.88 10.56
N LEU A 46 8.09 0.20 10.05
CA LEU A 46 9.22 0.88 10.69
C LEU A 46 8.84 1.60 12.00
N GLU A 47 7.62 2.14 12.09
CA GLU A 47 7.08 2.78 13.30
C GLU A 47 6.82 1.73 14.39
N ASP A 48 6.16 0.62 14.03
CA ASP A 48 5.91 -0.49 14.94
C ASP A 48 7.23 -1.10 15.42
N LEU A 49 8.21 -1.30 14.54
CA LEU A 49 9.53 -1.81 14.93
C LEU A 49 10.27 -0.85 15.88
N ALA A 50 10.15 0.48 15.66
CA ALA A 50 10.73 1.47 16.57
C ALA A 50 10.06 1.48 17.95
N SER A 51 8.80 1.04 18.05
CA SER A 51 8.06 0.97 19.32
C SER A 51 8.48 -0.21 20.21
N LEU A 52 9.04 -1.28 19.63
CA LEU A 52 9.28 -2.54 20.33
C LEU A 52 10.37 -2.50 21.41
N THR A 53 11.16 -1.43 21.54
CA THR A 53 12.25 -1.31 22.54
C THR A 53 13.15 -2.57 22.61
N ILE A 54 13.37 -3.22 21.45
CA ILE A 54 14.20 -4.42 21.32
C ILE A 54 15.61 -4.06 20.86
N GLN A 55 16.59 -4.87 21.26
CA GLN A 55 17.94 -4.80 20.69
C GLN A 55 17.96 -5.56 19.37
N LEU A 56 18.09 -4.81 18.27
CA LEU A 56 18.33 -5.38 16.95
C LEU A 56 19.80 -5.74 16.81
N ASP A 57 20.08 -6.85 16.14
CA ASP A 57 21.44 -7.16 15.74
C ASP A 57 21.93 -6.17 14.66
N ARG A 58 23.21 -6.26 14.31
CA ARG A 58 23.84 -5.34 13.35
C ARG A 58 23.25 -5.46 11.95
N SER A 59 22.90 -6.67 11.52
CA SER A 59 22.28 -6.93 10.20
C SER A 59 20.90 -6.30 10.12
N THR A 60 20.02 -6.60 11.08
CA THR A 60 18.67 -6.05 11.14
C THR A 60 18.70 -4.53 11.26
N ALA A 61 19.59 -3.96 12.07
CA ALA A 61 19.74 -2.51 12.15
C ALA A 61 20.15 -1.87 10.81
N ALA A 62 21.00 -2.55 10.02
CA ALA A 62 21.39 -2.08 8.70
C ALA A 62 20.21 -2.11 7.71
N ASP A 63 19.45 -3.20 7.69
CA ASP A 63 18.29 -3.35 6.81
C ASP A 63 17.16 -2.37 7.19
N VAL A 64 16.94 -2.10 8.48
CA VAL A 64 16.04 -1.03 8.95
C VAL A 64 16.47 0.33 8.41
N THR A 65 17.76 0.61 8.44
CA THR A 65 18.31 1.88 7.96
C THR A 65 18.14 2.00 6.44
N GLU A 66 18.39 0.93 5.70
CA GLU A 66 18.23 0.90 4.25
C GLU A 66 16.76 1.07 3.83
N LEU A 67 15.85 0.33 4.47
CA LEU A 67 14.42 0.46 4.23
C LEU A 67 13.93 1.88 4.55
N ARG A 68 14.36 2.45 5.69
CA ARG A 68 14.02 3.83 6.08
C ARG A 68 14.48 4.85 5.04
N GLN A 69 15.73 4.76 4.58
CA GLN A 69 16.24 5.66 3.55
C GLN A 69 15.47 5.55 2.23
N ALA A 70 15.05 4.34 1.85
CA ALA A 70 14.26 4.13 0.65
C ALA A 70 12.84 4.73 0.80
N VAL A 71 12.20 4.57 1.96
CA VAL A 71 10.89 5.16 2.28
C VAL A 71 10.96 6.69 2.27
N GLU A 72 11.97 7.29 2.91
CA GLU A 72 12.17 8.74 2.94
C GLU A 72 12.35 9.34 1.55
N LYS A 73 13.05 8.63 0.66
CA LYS A 73 13.25 9.02 -0.73
C LYS A 73 12.07 8.67 -1.64
N ARG A 74 11.00 8.08 -1.10
CA ARG A 74 9.80 7.61 -1.83
C ARG A 74 10.13 6.62 -2.94
N ARG A 75 11.11 5.74 -2.72
CA ARG A 75 11.66 4.83 -3.72
C ARG A 75 11.14 3.40 -3.58
N LEU A 76 9.82 3.22 -3.72
CA LEU A 76 9.18 1.89 -3.57
C LEU A 76 9.74 0.84 -4.54
N LEU A 77 10.00 1.25 -5.78
CA LEU A 77 10.41 0.35 -6.86
C LEU A 77 11.92 0.09 -6.90
N ASN A 78 12.69 0.63 -5.96
CA ASN A 78 14.14 0.42 -5.92
C ASN A 78 14.45 -0.97 -5.38
N ASP A 79 15.42 -1.67 -5.96
CA ASP A 79 15.78 -3.02 -5.53
C ASP A 79 16.19 -3.06 -4.06
N ARG A 80 16.91 -2.04 -3.58
CA ARG A 80 17.29 -1.91 -2.16
C ARG A 80 16.09 -1.83 -1.23
N PHE A 81 14.98 -1.23 -1.67
CA PHE A 81 13.76 -1.21 -0.88
C PHE A 81 13.23 -2.63 -0.70
N VAL A 82 13.11 -3.36 -1.81
CA VAL A 82 12.53 -4.71 -1.83
C VAL A 82 13.42 -5.68 -1.07
N ASP A 83 14.73 -5.64 -1.32
CA ASP A 83 15.72 -6.48 -0.65
C ASP A 83 15.72 -6.25 0.86
N ALA A 84 15.76 -5.00 1.32
CA ALA A 84 15.71 -4.67 2.74
C ALA A 84 14.38 -5.08 3.38
N ALA A 85 13.24 -4.88 2.70
CA ALA A 85 11.94 -5.30 3.21
C ALA A 85 11.83 -6.82 3.35
N TYR A 86 12.34 -7.58 2.38
CA TYR A 86 12.39 -9.05 2.47
C TYR A 86 13.33 -9.52 3.58
N ALA A 87 14.54 -8.95 3.66
CA ALA A 87 15.52 -9.29 4.68
C ALA A 87 14.95 -9.06 6.09
N LEU A 88 14.34 -7.89 6.32
CA LEU A 88 13.68 -7.58 7.58
C LEU A 88 12.54 -8.55 7.90
N LYS A 89 11.69 -8.85 6.92
CA LYS A 89 10.58 -9.78 7.13
C LYS A 89 11.08 -11.17 7.56
N THR A 90 12.13 -11.68 6.92
CA THR A 90 12.75 -12.95 7.28
C THR A 90 13.37 -12.90 8.68
N GLN A 91 14.17 -11.87 8.97
CA GLN A 91 14.82 -11.72 10.27
C GLN A 91 13.81 -11.60 11.41
N ILE A 92 12.72 -10.84 11.21
CA ILE A 92 11.64 -10.71 12.19
C ILE A 92 10.97 -12.06 12.45
N ALA A 93 10.74 -12.87 11.41
CA ALA A 93 10.17 -14.20 11.59
C ALA A 93 11.08 -15.15 12.38
N ASP A 94 12.40 -14.96 12.29
CA ASP A 94 13.40 -15.76 12.98
C ASP A 94 13.73 -15.26 14.41
N MET A 95 13.29 -14.05 14.78
CA MET A 95 13.51 -13.49 16.12
C MET A 95 12.66 -14.22 17.17
N GLU A 96 13.24 -14.43 18.35
CA GLU A 96 12.46 -14.85 19.52
C GLU A 96 11.57 -13.69 19.98
N HIS A 97 10.25 -13.90 19.95
CA HIS A 97 9.28 -12.88 20.34
C HIS A 97 8.88 -13.07 21.81
N PRO A 98 8.90 -12.00 22.63
CA PRO A 98 8.18 -11.99 23.90
C PRO A 98 6.69 -12.25 23.63
N GLU A 99 6.03 -13.12 24.40
CA GLU A 99 4.62 -13.46 24.20
C GLU A 99 3.72 -12.21 24.18
N ASP A 100 4.05 -11.21 25.01
CA ASP A 100 3.33 -9.93 25.10
C ASP A 100 3.45 -9.03 23.86
N CYS A 101 4.32 -9.36 22.90
CA CYS A 101 4.57 -8.57 21.69
C CYS A 101 4.22 -9.30 20.39
N SER A 102 3.70 -10.53 20.45
CA SER A 102 3.42 -11.37 19.27
C SER A 102 2.57 -10.64 18.22
N GLU A 103 1.52 -9.93 18.65
CA GLU A 103 0.62 -9.21 17.73
C GLU A 103 1.33 -8.07 16.96
N ILE A 104 2.34 -7.45 17.57
CA ILE A 104 3.11 -6.37 16.93
C ILE A 104 4.04 -6.97 15.89
N PHE A 105 4.71 -8.09 16.19
CA PHE A 105 5.55 -8.79 15.22
C PHE A 105 4.75 -9.29 14.01
N ASP A 106 3.56 -9.86 14.24
CA ASP A 106 2.65 -10.27 13.16
C ASP A 106 2.24 -9.08 12.29
N ARG A 107 1.92 -7.94 12.91
CA ARG A 107 1.57 -6.72 12.19
C ARG A 107 2.73 -6.19 11.35
N ILE A 108 3.94 -6.16 11.90
CA ILE A 108 5.13 -5.73 11.16
C ILE A 108 5.34 -6.67 9.95
N ALA A 109 5.23 -7.98 10.14
CA ALA A 109 5.38 -8.95 9.06
C ALA A 109 4.32 -8.77 7.96
N GLN A 110 3.07 -8.48 8.33
CA GLN A 110 1.98 -8.17 7.40
C GLN A 110 2.22 -6.88 6.63
N GLU A 111 2.59 -5.80 7.30
CA GLU A 111 2.85 -4.50 6.66
C GLU A 111 4.08 -4.56 5.73
N LEU A 112 5.14 -5.30 6.10
CA LEU A 112 6.27 -5.58 5.21
C LEU A 112 5.84 -6.40 3.98
N GLN A 113 5.05 -7.45 4.19
CA GLN A 113 4.53 -8.26 3.08
C GLN A 113 3.65 -7.42 2.14
N GLN A 114 2.81 -6.55 2.69
CA GLN A 114 1.96 -5.66 1.90
C GLN A 114 2.80 -4.70 1.05
N ALA A 115 3.85 -4.09 1.63
CA ALA A 115 4.76 -3.21 0.92
C ALA A 115 5.48 -3.92 -0.24
N ILE A 116 5.96 -5.14 -0.01
CA ILE A 116 6.59 -5.99 -1.02
C ILE A 116 5.60 -6.32 -2.14
N SER A 117 4.41 -6.80 -1.79
CA SER A 117 3.37 -7.18 -2.77
C SER A 117 3.00 -6.00 -3.66
N LEU A 118 2.84 -4.80 -3.10
CA LEU A 118 2.52 -3.60 -3.85
C LEU A 118 3.68 -3.15 -4.75
N SER A 119 4.93 -3.23 -4.28
CA SER A 119 6.10 -2.95 -5.11
C SER A 119 6.17 -3.89 -6.32
N ASN A 120 5.99 -5.19 -6.09
CA ASN A 120 5.97 -6.19 -7.16
C ASN A 120 4.80 -5.96 -8.13
N ARG A 121 3.59 -5.67 -7.63
CA ARG A 121 2.43 -5.38 -8.48
C ARG A 121 2.70 -4.20 -9.42
N VAL A 122 3.27 -3.11 -8.91
CA VAL A 122 3.63 -1.94 -9.73
C VAL A 122 4.72 -2.30 -10.76
N ARG A 123 5.73 -3.08 -10.36
CA ARG A 123 6.76 -3.58 -11.30
C ARG A 123 6.16 -4.42 -12.42
N ASP A 124 5.23 -5.32 -12.10
CA ASP A 124 4.55 -6.19 -13.06
C ASP A 124 3.70 -5.38 -14.04
N LEU A 125 2.97 -4.37 -13.55
CA LEU A 125 2.20 -3.46 -14.40
C LEU A 125 3.10 -2.70 -15.37
N LEU A 126 4.19 -2.10 -14.88
CA LEU A 126 5.15 -1.40 -15.73
C LEU A 126 5.84 -2.33 -16.74
N ALA A 127 6.13 -3.58 -16.35
CA ALA A 127 6.68 -4.58 -17.26
C ALA A 127 5.67 -4.95 -18.36
N ALA A 128 4.40 -5.16 -17.99
CA ALA A 128 3.33 -5.45 -18.93
C ALA A 128 3.10 -4.29 -19.91
N GLU A 129 3.16 -3.03 -19.44
CA GLU A 129 3.05 -1.85 -20.31
C GLU A 129 4.18 -1.80 -21.35
N ARG A 130 5.42 -2.06 -20.92
CA ARG A 130 6.57 -2.10 -21.84
C ARG A 130 6.44 -3.22 -22.88
N ASP A 131 6.01 -4.40 -22.47
CA ASP A 131 5.83 -5.55 -23.36
C ASP A 131 4.72 -5.30 -24.40
N VAL A 132 3.59 -4.73 -23.96
CA VAL A 132 2.51 -4.33 -24.87
C VAL A 132 2.95 -3.18 -25.78
N GLY A 133 3.69 -2.20 -25.27
CA GLY A 133 4.26 -1.10 -26.06
C GLY A 133 5.20 -1.61 -27.16
N TRP A 134 6.04 -2.59 -26.83
CA TRP A 134 6.92 -3.27 -27.79
C TRP A 134 6.13 -3.90 -28.94
N HIS A 135 5.04 -4.63 -28.62
CA HIS A 135 4.15 -5.22 -29.62
C HIS A 135 3.37 -4.18 -30.45
N ARG A 136 3.19 -2.96 -29.95
CA ARG A 136 2.54 -1.84 -30.67
C ARG A 136 3.53 -1.00 -31.50
N GLY A 137 4.81 -1.36 -31.52
CA GLY A 137 5.83 -0.60 -32.24
C GLY A 137 6.21 0.73 -31.59
N ILE A 138 5.78 0.96 -30.35
CA ILE A 138 6.23 2.08 -29.53
C ILE A 138 7.60 1.68 -28.99
N ARG A 139 8.65 2.16 -29.64
CA ARG A 139 10.04 2.01 -29.20
C ARG A 139 10.44 3.28 -28.46
N ASP A 140 10.84 3.12 -27.20
CA ASP A 140 11.81 4.03 -26.59
C ASP A 140 13.17 3.86 -27.27
#